data_AF-A0AA45C5W0-F1
#
_entry.id   AF-A0AA45C5W0-F1
#
_cell.length_a   1.000
_cell.length_b   1.000
_cell.length_c   1.000
_cell.angle_alpha   90.00
_cell.angle_beta   90.00
_cell.angle_gamma   90.00
#
_symmetry.space_group_name_H-M   'P 1'
#
loop_
_entity.id
_entity.type
_entity.pdbx_description
1 polymer ?
#
loop_
_entity_poly.entity_id
_entity_poly.type
_entity_poly.pdbx_seq_one_letter_code
_entity_poly.pdbx_strand_id
1 'polypeptide(L)'
;MNDLNELINNLETIETNLNILIQEEKFEEFNNLLDERLQEIKKIEKFSDEKVKIIIKKIIENDKNRNEKINEKINTLKNNQKNIQIGKKAIQKGYYGVQEGLIRKKIDRSG
;
A
#
# COMPACT_ATOMS: atom_id res chain seq x y z
N MET A 1 -8.90 35.12 14.65
CA MET A 1 -9.88 34.02 14.43
C MET A 1 -9.69 33.27 13.11
N ASN A 2 -8.73 33.62 12.23
CA ASN A 2 -8.55 32.97 10.92
C ASN A 2 -7.63 31.74 10.95
N ASP A 3 -6.59 31.71 11.79
CA ASP A 3 -5.56 30.68 11.74
C ASP A 3 -6.06 29.25 11.98
N LEU A 4 -7.01 29.05 12.91
CA LEU A 4 -7.51 27.70 13.22
C LEU A 4 -8.33 27.13 12.06
N ASN A 5 -9.19 27.94 11.42
CA ASN A 5 -10.00 27.47 10.30
C ASN A 5 -9.13 27.16 9.08
N GLU A 6 -8.05 27.92 8.87
CA GLU A 6 -7.08 27.64 7.81
C GLU A 6 -6.35 26.32 8.04
N LEU A 7 -5.85 26.08 9.25
CA LEU A 7 -5.21 24.80 9.62
C LEU A 7 -6.17 23.61 9.45
N ILE A 8 -7.44 23.79 9.79
CA ILE A 8 -8.49 22.78 9.60
C ILE A 8 -8.68 22.47 8.11
N ASN A 9 -8.81 23.49 7.26
CA ASN A 9 -8.98 23.30 5.82
C ASN A 9 -7.77 22.61 5.18
N ASN A 10 -6.56 22.94 5.64
CA ASN A 10 -5.34 22.27 5.20
C ASN A 10 -5.37 20.78 5.56
N LEU A 11 -5.74 20.45 6.80
CA LEU A 11 -5.90 19.05 7.23
C LEU A 11 -6.97 18.31 6.43
N GLU A 12 -8.11 18.92 6.15
CA GLU A 12 -9.15 18.28 5.32
C GLU A 12 -8.68 18.03 3.88
N THR A 13 -7.89 18.94 3.33
CA THR A 13 -7.27 18.77 2.02
C THR A 13 -6.28 17.60 2.03
N ILE A 14 -5.40 17.55 3.03
CA ILE A 14 -4.47 16.44 3.23
C ILE A 14 -5.23 15.11 3.36
N GLU A 15 -6.28 15.05 4.17
CA GLU A 15 -7.09 13.84 4.39
C GLU A 15 -7.79 13.36 3.11
N THR A 16 -8.25 14.30 2.28
CA THR A 16 -8.82 13.99 0.96
C THR A 16 -7.77 13.43 0.03
N ASN A 17 -6.59 14.04 -0.02
CA ASN A 17 -5.48 13.58 -0.84
C ASN A 17 -4.97 12.20 -0.39
N LEU A 18 -4.87 11.93 0.91
CA LEU A 18 -4.53 10.60 1.43
C LEU A 18 -5.50 9.51 0.95
N ASN A 19 -6.79 9.84 0.85
CA ASN A 19 -7.79 8.90 0.32
C ASN A 19 -7.59 8.64 -1.17
N ILE A 20 -7.32 9.69 -1.95
CA ILE A 20 -7.03 9.58 -3.39
C ILE A 20 -5.77 8.72 -3.61
N LEU A 21 -4.69 8.99 -2.88
CA LEU A 21 -3.43 8.25 -3.03
C LEU A 21 -3.57 6.76 -2.70
N ILE A 22 -4.40 6.39 -1.72
CA ILE A 22 -4.71 4.98 -1.45
C ILE A 22 -5.49 4.35 -2.61
N GLN A 23 -6.47 5.06 -3.18
CA GLN A 23 -7.25 4.57 -4.32
C GLN A 23 -6.39 4.42 -5.58
N GLU A 24 -5.46 5.33 -5.79
CA GLU A 24 -4.51 5.31 -6.91
C GLU A 24 -3.29 4.41 -6.65
N GLU A 25 -3.21 3.78 -5.48
CA GLU A 25 -2.09 2.90 -5.07
C GLU A 25 -0.72 3.60 -5.07
N LYS A 26 -0.70 4.92 -4.88
CA LYS A 26 0.48 5.79 -4.81
C LYS A 26 1.04 5.85 -3.40
N PHE A 27 1.60 4.72 -2.95
CA PHE A 27 2.02 4.53 -1.55
C PHE A 27 3.28 5.32 -1.16
N GLU A 28 4.13 5.68 -2.12
CA GLU A 28 5.31 6.50 -1.84
C GLU A 28 4.91 7.93 -1.51
N GLU A 29 4.07 8.54 -2.36
CA GLU A 29 3.49 9.86 -2.13
C GLU A 29 2.60 9.88 -0.89
N PHE A 30 1.88 8.79 -0.61
CA PHE A 30 1.09 8.65 0.61
C PHE A 30 1.94 8.81 1.87
N ASN A 31 3.12 8.18 1.92
CA ASN A 31 4.02 8.28 3.06
C ASN A 31 4.54 9.72 3.26
N ASN A 32 4.91 10.40 2.18
CA ASN A 32 5.36 11.80 2.26
C ASN A 32 4.24 12.71 2.79
N LEU A 33 3.00 12.48 2.36
CA LEU A 33 1.85 13.26 2.80
C LEU A 33 1.47 13.01 4.27
N LEU A 34 1.79 11.85 4.84
CA LEU A 34 1.62 11.59 6.28
C LEU A 34 2.54 12.47 7.14
N ASP A 35 3.75 12.77 6.66
CA ASP A 35 4.67 13.67 7.36
C ASP A 35 4.13 15.11 7.37
N GLU A 36 3.60 15.57 6.24
CA GLU A 36 2.91 16.86 6.14
C GLU A 36 1.70 16.91 7.09
N ARG A 37 0.90 15.83 7.13
CA ARG A 37 -0.23 15.72 8.07
C ARG A 37 0.21 15.88 9.52
N LEU A 38 1.31 15.23 9.90
CA LEU A 38 1.82 15.30 11.26
C LEU A 38 2.23 16.73 11.64
N GLN A 39 2.82 17.48 10.71
CA GLN A 39 3.17 18.88 10.94
C GLN A 39 1.94 19.75 11.19
N GLU A 40 0.87 19.56 10.40
CA GLU A 40 -0.38 20.29 10.59
C GLU A 40 -1.09 19.92 11.90
N ILE A 41 -1.09 18.62 12.28
CA ILE A 41 -1.64 18.16 13.56
C ILE A 41 -0.94 18.87 14.74
N LYS A 42 0.40 18.94 14.73
CA LYS A 42 1.17 19.63 15.78
C LYS A 42 0.79 21.11 15.89
N LYS A 43 0.45 21.77 14.78
CA LYS A 43 0.02 23.18 14.78
C LYS A 43 -1.35 23.35 15.43
N ILE A 44 -2.25 22.36 15.32
CA ILE A 44 -3.59 22.43 15.92
C ILE A 44 -3.66 21.93 17.38
N GLU A 45 -2.67 21.16 17.84
CA GLU A 45 -2.61 20.64 19.23
C GLU A 45 -2.68 21.73 20.30
N LYS A 46 -2.19 22.94 20.00
CA LYS A 46 -2.22 24.08 20.92
C LYS A 46 -3.62 24.65 21.19
N PHE A 47 -4.63 24.22 20.42
CA PHE A 47 -5.99 24.73 20.54
C PHE A 47 -6.88 23.71 21.28
N SER A 48 -7.57 24.17 22.33
CA SER A 48 -8.50 23.34 23.12
C SER A 48 -9.94 23.32 22.56
N ASP A 49 -10.11 23.67 21.29
CA ASP A 49 -11.42 23.87 20.66
C ASP A 49 -12.13 22.53 20.38
N GLU A 50 -13.46 22.47 20.55
CA GLU A 50 -14.22 21.23 20.31
C GLU A 50 -14.15 20.81 18.84
N LYS A 51 -14.03 21.78 17.92
CA LYS A 51 -13.83 21.51 16.49
C LYS A 51 -12.57 20.68 16.22
N VAL A 52 -11.49 20.95 16.96
CA VAL A 52 -10.23 20.19 16.85
C VAL A 52 -10.47 18.74 17.24
N LYS A 53 -11.19 18.49 18.35
CA LYS A 53 -11.51 17.12 18.78
C LYS A 53 -12.34 16.36 17.75
N ILE A 54 -13.32 17.03 17.12
CA ILE A 54 -14.15 16.42 16.07
C ILE A 54 -13.29 15.99 14.88
N ILE A 55 -12.39 16.86 14.43
CA ILE A 55 -11.50 16.56 13.29
C ILE A 55 -10.54 15.42 13.63
N ILE A 56 -9.89 15.45 14.79
CA ILE A 56 -8.98 14.38 15.20
C ILE A 56 -9.72 13.03 15.28
N LYS A 57 -10.95 13.00 15.80
CA LYS A 57 -11.78 11.78 15.79
C LYS A 57 -12.04 11.28 14.37
N LYS A 58 -12.39 12.18 13.43
CA LYS A 58 -12.60 11.85 12.02
C LYS A 58 -11.34 11.30 11.36
N ILE A 59 -10.17 11.88 11.65
CA ILE A 59 -8.86 11.40 11.16
C ILE A 59 -8.60 9.98 11.66
N ILE A 60 -8.81 9.71 12.96
CA ILE A 60 -8.63 8.38 13.54
C ILE A 60 -9.54 7.34 12.87
N GLU A 61 -10.80 7.69 12.61
CA GLU A 61 -11.74 6.81 11.92
C GLU A 61 -11.33 6.55 10.47
N ASN A 62 -10.92 7.59 9.74
CA ASN A 62 -10.38 7.45 8.40
C ASN A 62 -9.15 6.54 8.38
N ASP A 63 -8.23 6.70 9.33
CA ASP A 63 -7.00 5.89 9.41
C ASP A 63 -7.28 4.40 9.65
N LYS A 64 -8.33 4.07 10.42
CA LYS A 64 -8.80 2.68 10.54
C LYS A 64 -9.23 2.12 9.18
N ASN A 65 -10.08 2.87 8.46
CA ASN A 65 -10.57 2.47 7.14
C ASN A 65 -9.42 2.35 6.12
N ARG A 66 -8.44 3.25 6.17
CA ARG A 66 -7.24 3.21 5.32
C ARG A 66 -6.39 1.98 5.62
N ASN A 67 -6.16 1.68 6.90
CA ASN A 67 -5.40 0.50 7.33
C ASN A 67 -6.04 -0.80 6.86
N GLU A 68 -7.37 -0.92 6.91
CA GLU A 68 -8.08 -2.10 6.38
C GLU A 68 -7.77 -2.30 4.89
N LYS A 69 -7.93 -1.26 4.07
CA LYS A 69 -7.63 -1.30 2.63
C LYS A 69 -6.17 -1.63 2.33
N ILE A 70 -5.24 -1.02 3.07
CA ILE A 70 -3.80 -1.29 2.92
C ILE A 70 -3.49 -2.76 3.26
N ASN A 71 -4.07 -3.29 4.34
CA ASN A 71 -3.89 -4.68 4.73
C ASN A 71 -4.43 -5.67 3.70
N GLU A 72 -5.60 -5.41 3.13
CA GLU A 72 -6.16 -6.21 2.02
C GLU A 72 -5.21 -6.23 0.82
N LYS A 73 -4.64 -5.07 0.46
CA LYS A 73 -3.68 -4.98 -0.64
C LYS A 73 -2.39 -5.74 -0.35
N ILE A 74 -1.84 -5.62 0.86
CA ILE A 74 -0.66 -6.37 1.29
C ILE A 74 -0.90 -7.89 1.19
N ASN A 75 -2.07 -8.36 1.62
CA ASN A 75 -2.42 -9.77 1.53
C ASN A 75 -2.52 -10.25 0.08
N THR A 76 -3.12 -9.43 -0.79
CA THR A 76 -3.16 -9.69 -2.25
C THR A 76 -1.75 -9.78 -2.83
N LEU A 77 -0.85 -8.85 -2.49
CA LEU A 77 0.53 -8.87 -2.95
C LEU A 77 1.29 -10.12 -2.48
N LYS A 78 1.12 -10.53 -1.22
CA LYS A 78 1.71 -11.77 -0.69
C LYS A 78 1.23 -13.01 -1.46
N ASN A 79 -0.07 -13.09 -1.74
CA ASN A 79 -0.64 -14.19 -2.52
C ASN A 79 -0.09 -14.22 -3.95
N ASN A 80 -0.01 -13.06 -4.60
CA ASN A 80 0.57 -12.94 -5.94
C ASN A 80 2.04 -13.37 -5.95
N GLN A 81 2.82 -12.94 -4.96
CA GLN A 81 4.22 -13.34 -4.81
C GLN A 81 4.37 -14.86 -4.65
N LYS A 82 3.52 -15.49 -3.83
CA LYS A 82 3.49 -16.94 -3.66
C LYS A 82 3.17 -17.66 -4.98
N ASN A 83 2.19 -17.16 -5.73
CA ASN A 83 1.81 -17.72 -7.03
C ASN A 83 2.93 -17.60 -8.06
N ILE A 84 3.63 -16.45 -8.11
CA ILE A 84 4.80 -16.25 -8.96
C ILE A 84 5.92 -17.25 -8.62
N GLN A 85 6.18 -17.49 -7.34
CA GLN A 85 7.18 -18.47 -6.92
C GLN A 85 6.80 -19.91 -7.31
N ILE A 86 5.52 -20.27 -7.19
CA ILE A 86 5.02 -21.57 -7.65
C ILE A 86 5.19 -21.71 -9.16
N GLY A 87 4.79 -20.69 -9.92
CA GLY A 87 4.96 -20.64 -11.38
C GLY A 87 6.43 -20.78 -11.79
N LYS A 88 7.34 -20.06 -11.12
CA LYS A 88 8.79 -20.17 -11.37
C LYS A 88 9.31 -21.59 -11.16
N LYS A 89 8.89 -22.27 -10.07
CA LYS A 89 9.25 -23.68 -9.81
C LYS A 89 8.68 -24.62 -10.89
N ALA A 90 7.45 -24.40 -11.33
CA ALA A 90 6.82 -25.20 -12.37
C ALA A 90 7.54 -25.08 -13.72
N ILE A 91 7.87 -23.84 -14.13
CA ILE A 91 8.66 -23.57 -15.34
C ILE A 91 10.01 -24.26 -15.28
N GLN A 92 10.72 -24.13 -14.15
CA GLN A 92 12.02 -24.77 -13.97
C GLN A 92 11.93 -26.30 -14.07
N LYS A 93 10.92 -26.92 -13.45
CA LYS A 93 10.67 -28.37 -13.58
C LYS A 93 10.36 -28.78 -15.02
N GLY A 94 9.50 -28.03 -15.71
CA GLY A 94 9.17 -28.29 -17.12
C GLY A 94 10.41 -28.21 -18.02
N TYR A 95 11.25 -27.20 -17.82
CA TYR A 95 12.50 -27.05 -18.57
C TYR A 95 13.46 -28.23 -18.38
N TYR A 96 13.67 -28.68 -17.14
CA TYR A 96 14.48 -29.87 -16.87
C TYR A 96 13.89 -31.13 -17.50
N GLY A 97 12.57 -31.32 -17.43
CA GLY A 97 11.89 -32.46 -18.07
C GLY A 97 12.09 -32.49 -19.60
N VAL A 98 12.05 -31.33 -20.25
CA VAL A 98 12.33 -31.21 -21.70
C VAL A 98 13.80 -31.54 -22.01
N GLN A 99 14.75 -31.02 -21.23
CA GLN A 99 16.18 -31.31 -21.43
C GLN A 99 16.49 -32.81 -21.25
N GLU A 100 15.98 -33.43 -20.20
CA GLU A 100 16.15 -34.87 -19.98
C GLU A 100 15.53 -35.69 -21.12
N GLY A 101 14.36 -35.28 -21.62
CA GLY A 101 13.72 -35.93 -22.77
C GLY A 101 14.57 -35.84 -24.05
N LEU A 102 15.22 -34.70 -24.29
CA LEU A 102 16.14 -34.53 -25.41
C LEU A 102 17.41 -35.37 -25.26
N ILE A 103 17.97 -35.46 -24.04
CA ILE A 103 19.15 -36.29 -23.75
C ILE A 103 18.82 -37.77 -23.98
N ARG A 104 17.69 -38.27 -23.44
CA ARG A 104 17.25 -39.66 -23.64
C ARG A 104 17.08 -39.99 -25.13
N LYS A 105 16.38 -39.14 -25.88
CA LYS A 105 16.22 -39.31 -27.34
C LYS A 105 17.54 -39.30 -28.11
N LYS A 106 18.57 -38.58 -27.65
CA LYS A 106 19.89 -38.57 -28.27
C LYS A 106 20.66 -39.87 -27.99
N ILE A 107 20.54 -40.39 -26.77
CA ILE A 107 21.13 -41.68 -26.37
C ILE A 107 20.51 -42.82 -27.16
N ASP A 108 19.18 -42.88 -27.27
CA ASP A 108 18.46 -43.95 -28.00
C ASP A 108 18.77 -43.98 -29.50
N ARG A 109 19.26 -42.89 -30.10
CA ARG A 109 19.67 -42.84 -31.52
C ARG A 109 21.14 -43.21 -31.74
N SER A 110 21.92 -43.36 -30.67
CA SER A 110 23.38 -43.56 -30.72
C SER A 110 23.80 -44.98 -30.32
N GLY A 111 22.85 -45.87 -30.03
CA GLY A 111 23.04 -47.31 -29.82
C GLY A 111 22.35 -48.12 -30.91
#